data_AF-A0A0F7RFB6-F1
#
_entry.id   AF-A0A0F7RFB6-F1
#
_cell.length_a   1.000
_cell.length_b   1.000
_cell.length_c   1.000
_cell.angle_alpha   90.00
_cell.angle_beta   90.00
_cell.angle_gamma   90.00
#
_symmetry.space_group_name_H-M   'P 1'
#
loop_
_entity.id
_entity.type
_entity.pdbx_description
1 polymer ?
#
loop_
_entity_poly.entity_id
_entity_poly.type
_entity_poly.pdbx_seq_one_letter_code
_entity_poly.pdbx_strand_id
1 'polypeptide(L)'
;MSGSRQSPYLQDYLNVDKLYDILKDYPQVVFFTSHTHWDLNLPDWAGKKKIAGGDKKGFTVVNTGGIETGWMSAGPNGGEKTAPDGYSFKQGLQVKAYGSDVMVTAYDYKRDKEIKKLLISNSKIAQMAPNVTADDSKNIIIGATEYMEYSVKGTNEWLTYNPGNPPKFDGDKIVYVRHKGEMNLEPGLTQLLRFSANK
;
A
#
# COMPACT_ATOMS: atom_id res chain seq x y z
N MET A 1 -9.39 -2.37 8.87
CA MET A 1 -10.11 -3.28 7.94
C MET A 1 -10.46 -2.47 6.71
N SER A 2 -10.13 -2.96 5.51
CA SER A 2 -10.42 -2.29 4.24
C SER A 2 -11.84 -2.59 3.70
N GLY A 3 -12.35 -1.71 2.83
CA GLY A 3 -13.68 -1.73 2.23
C GLY A 3 -13.80 -2.78 1.16
N SER A 4 -12.67 -3.12 0.53
CA SER A 4 -12.56 -4.27 -0.38
C SER A 4 -12.95 -5.61 0.26
N ARG A 5 -13.11 -5.65 1.59
CA ARG A 5 -13.53 -6.83 2.35
C ARG A 5 -14.91 -6.68 3.02
N GLN A 6 -15.60 -5.56 2.86
CA GLN A 6 -16.93 -5.35 3.43
C GLN A 6 -18.01 -5.92 2.53
N SER A 7 -19.01 -6.57 3.13
CA SER A 7 -20.07 -7.29 2.40
C SER A 7 -20.80 -6.46 1.33
N PRO A 8 -21.15 -5.17 1.54
CA PRO A 8 -21.87 -4.40 0.54
C PRO A 8 -21.09 -4.20 -0.78
N TYR A 9 -19.76 -4.10 -0.71
CA TYR A 9 -18.93 -3.82 -1.90
C TYR A 9 -18.56 -5.08 -2.69
N LEU A 10 -18.99 -6.27 -2.26
CA LEU A 10 -18.69 -7.52 -2.97
C LEU A 10 -19.49 -7.69 -4.27
N GLN A 11 -20.60 -6.97 -4.41
CA GLN A 11 -21.54 -7.10 -5.55
C GLN A 11 -21.87 -5.74 -6.20
N ASP A 12 -21.18 -4.67 -5.81
CA ASP A 12 -21.53 -3.28 -6.17
C ASP A 12 -20.90 -2.84 -7.50
N TYR A 13 -21.03 -3.65 -8.55
CA TYR A 13 -20.51 -3.30 -9.87
C TYR A 13 -21.51 -3.61 -10.97
N LEU A 14 -22.13 -2.56 -11.51
CA LEU A 14 -22.94 -2.66 -12.72
C LEU A 14 -22.05 -2.89 -13.95
N ASN A 15 -22.38 -3.88 -14.78
CA ASN A 15 -21.70 -4.19 -16.04
C ASN A 15 -20.19 -4.48 -15.91
N VAL A 16 -19.72 -4.93 -14.75
CA VAL A 16 -18.29 -5.20 -14.52
C VAL A 16 -17.71 -6.22 -15.50
N ASP A 17 -18.52 -7.19 -15.91
CA ASP A 17 -18.11 -8.22 -16.86
C ASP A 17 -17.75 -7.64 -18.22
N LYS A 18 -18.46 -6.59 -18.68
CA LYS A 18 -18.11 -5.91 -19.94
C LYS A 18 -16.76 -5.21 -19.84
N LEU A 19 -16.48 -4.56 -18.71
CA LEU A 19 -15.18 -3.94 -18.46
C LEU A 19 -14.08 -5.00 -18.40
N TYR A 20 -14.33 -6.12 -17.72
CA TYR A 20 -13.38 -7.21 -17.62
C TYR A 20 -13.12 -7.87 -18.97
N ASP A 21 -14.14 -8.09 -19.81
CA ASP A 21 -13.97 -8.63 -21.15
C ASP A 21 -13.08 -7.76 -22.03
N ILE A 22 -13.12 -6.43 -21.84
CA ILE A 22 -12.20 -5.52 -22.52
C ILE A 22 -10.81 -5.63 -21.91
N LEU A 23 -10.66 -5.56 -20.59
CA LEU A 23 -9.35 -5.38 -19.94
C LEU A 23 -8.56 -6.68 -19.70
N LYS A 24 -9.21 -7.84 -19.71
CA LYS A 24 -8.60 -9.12 -19.30
C LYS A 24 -7.36 -9.50 -20.12
N ASP A 25 -7.28 -9.05 -21.37
CA ASP A 25 -6.18 -9.38 -22.30
C ASP A 25 -5.09 -8.30 -22.35
N TYR A 26 -5.21 -7.21 -21.57
CA TYR A 26 -4.31 -6.06 -21.63
C TYR A 26 -3.56 -5.84 -20.30
N PRO A 27 -2.56 -6.68 -19.98
CA PRO A 27 -1.83 -6.60 -18.71
C PRO A 27 -0.99 -5.31 -18.56
N GLN A 28 -0.78 -4.55 -19.63
CA GLN A 28 -0.13 -3.24 -19.64
C GLN A 28 -1.02 -2.10 -19.13
N VAL A 29 -2.33 -2.31 -19.02
CA VAL A 29 -3.25 -1.28 -18.53
C VAL A 29 -3.01 -1.00 -17.06
N VAL A 30 -3.01 0.29 -16.72
CA VAL A 30 -3.09 0.80 -15.35
C VAL A 30 -4.44 1.47 -15.17
N PHE A 31 -5.31 0.86 -14.38
CA PHE A 31 -6.66 1.32 -14.14
C PHE A 31 -6.74 2.08 -12.81
N PHE A 32 -7.03 3.37 -12.88
CA PHE A 32 -7.19 4.21 -11.69
C PHE A 32 -8.66 4.24 -11.27
N THR A 33 -8.93 3.92 -10.01
CA THR A 33 -10.29 3.86 -9.43
C THR A 33 -10.43 4.84 -8.29
N SER A 34 -11.62 5.41 -8.13
CA SER A 34 -11.91 6.39 -7.08
C SER A 34 -13.13 5.96 -6.26
N HIS A 35 -13.97 6.93 -5.85
CA HIS A 35 -15.19 6.78 -5.06
C HIS A 35 -14.96 6.59 -3.56
N THR A 36 -14.03 5.72 -3.16
CA THR A 36 -13.96 5.30 -1.76
C THR A 36 -13.44 6.43 -0.83
N HIS A 37 -12.44 7.21 -1.24
CA HIS A 37 -11.69 8.15 -0.37
C HIS A 37 -10.99 7.47 0.82
N TRP A 38 -10.47 6.26 0.59
CA TRP A 38 -9.84 5.48 1.67
C TRP A 38 -8.36 5.87 1.82
N ASP A 39 -7.84 5.66 3.03
CA ASP A 39 -6.45 5.92 3.36
C ASP A 39 -5.52 5.12 2.44
N LEU A 40 -4.68 5.83 1.69
CA LEU A 40 -3.72 5.23 0.79
C LEU A 40 -2.64 4.45 1.56
N ASN A 41 -2.51 4.58 2.88
CA ASN A 41 -1.68 3.68 3.69
C ASN A 41 -2.16 2.23 3.66
N LEU A 42 -3.43 1.98 3.35
CA LEU A 42 -3.98 0.64 3.30
C LEU A 42 -3.26 -0.25 2.29
N PRO A 43 -3.08 -1.53 2.60
CA PRO A 43 -2.24 -2.43 1.81
C PRO A 43 -2.85 -2.76 0.44
N ASP A 44 -4.17 -2.65 0.31
CA ASP A 44 -4.95 -2.85 -0.90
C ASP A 44 -5.21 -1.57 -1.72
N TRP A 45 -4.44 -0.49 -1.46
CA TRP A 45 -4.48 0.74 -2.26
C TRP A 45 -4.16 0.51 -3.75
N ALA A 46 -3.44 -0.57 -4.06
CA ALA A 46 -3.15 -1.01 -5.42
C ALA A 46 -3.09 -2.54 -5.49
N GLY A 47 -3.24 -3.09 -6.70
CA GLY A 47 -3.24 -4.54 -6.89
C GLY A 47 -3.13 -4.96 -8.35
N LYS A 48 -3.02 -6.28 -8.56
CA LYS A 48 -3.20 -6.89 -9.89
C LYS A 48 -4.58 -7.55 -9.96
N LYS A 49 -5.39 -7.12 -10.93
CA LYS A 49 -6.66 -7.76 -11.25
C LYS A 49 -6.44 -8.82 -12.33
N LYS A 50 -6.69 -10.08 -11.96
CA LYS A 50 -6.64 -11.23 -12.87
C LYS A 50 -8.07 -11.69 -13.14
N ILE A 51 -8.40 -11.91 -14.40
CA ILE A 51 -9.71 -12.36 -14.86
C ILE A 51 -9.54 -13.74 -15.49
N ALA A 52 -10.45 -14.67 -15.19
CA ALA A 52 -10.42 -16.00 -15.77
C ALA A 52 -10.51 -15.93 -17.31
N GLY A 53 -9.66 -16.69 -17.99
CA GLY A 53 -9.57 -16.68 -19.45
C GLY A 53 -8.80 -15.50 -20.06
N GLY A 54 -8.31 -14.55 -19.26
CA GLY A 54 -7.44 -13.45 -19.72
C GLY A 54 -5.95 -13.71 -19.51
N ASP A 55 -5.14 -12.66 -19.67
CA ASP A 55 -3.70 -12.70 -19.46
C ASP A 55 -3.36 -13.00 -17.98
N LYS A 56 -2.44 -13.95 -17.76
CA LYS A 56 -2.04 -14.44 -16.42
C LYS A 56 -1.39 -13.38 -15.54
N LYS A 57 -0.82 -12.33 -16.13
CA LYS A 57 -0.25 -11.19 -15.40
C LYS A 57 -1.36 -10.31 -14.82
N GLY A 58 -2.51 -10.22 -15.47
CA GLY A 58 -3.58 -9.29 -15.14
C GLY A 58 -3.20 -7.83 -15.36
N PHE A 59 -4.16 -6.92 -15.28
CA PHE A 59 -3.92 -5.47 -15.33
C PHE A 59 -3.74 -4.89 -13.93
N THR A 60 -3.13 -3.71 -13.83
CA THR A 60 -2.88 -3.04 -12.55
C THR A 60 -4.09 -2.17 -12.19
N VAL A 61 -4.51 -2.19 -10.92
CA VAL A 61 -5.56 -1.32 -10.37
C VAL A 61 -4.97 -0.48 -9.26
N VAL A 62 -5.29 0.82 -9.22
CA VAL A 62 -4.78 1.76 -8.20
C VAL A 62 -5.90 2.67 -7.73
N ASN A 63 -6.11 2.73 -6.41
CA ASN A 63 -7.03 3.67 -5.78
C ASN A 63 -6.43 5.09 -5.78
N THR A 64 -7.24 6.08 -6.15
CA THR A 64 -6.82 7.49 -6.20
C THR A 64 -6.77 8.18 -4.85
N GLY A 65 -7.31 7.58 -3.79
CA GLY A 65 -7.45 8.22 -2.48
C GLY A 65 -8.62 9.22 -2.45
N GLY A 66 -8.45 10.33 -1.73
CA GLY A 66 -9.49 11.35 -1.53
C GLY A 66 -8.91 12.68 -1.02
N ILE A 67 -9.44 13.80 -1.54
CA ILE A 67 -8.95 15.15 -1.21
C ILE A 67 -9.87 15.87 -0.22
N GLU A 68 -11.17 15.57 -0.16
CA GLU A 68 -12.07 16.34 0.70
C GLU A 68 -12.18 15.72 2.09
N THR A 69 -12.90 14.58 2.16
CA THR A 69 -13.20 13.84 3.38
C THR A 69 -12.65 12.44 3.25
N GLY A 70 -11.89 12.00 4.26
CA GLY A 70 -11.43 10.62 4.37
C GLY A 70 -12.51 9.72 4.96
N TRP A 71 -12.72 8.56 4.36
CA TRP A 71 -13.64 7.53 4.84
C TRP A 71 -12.88 6.30 5.32
N MET A 72 -13.47 5.58 6.28
CA MET A 72 -12.98 4.29 6.72
C MET A 72 -14.13 3.34 7.00
N SER A 73 -13.80 2.05 7.09
CA SER A 73 -14.74 1.00 7.45
C SER A 73 -15.45 1.28 8.78
N ALA A 74 -16.79 1.18 8.78
CA ALA A 74 -17.60 1.13 10.00
C ALA A 74 -17.67 -0.29 10.63
N GLY A 75 -17.05 -1.30 9.98
CA GLY A 75 -17.06 -2.70 10.41
C GLY A 75 -17.29 -3.68 9.24
N PRO A 76 -17.23 -5.00 9.50
CA PRO A 76 -17.35 -6.02 8.45
C PRO A 76 -18.73 -6.05 7.77
N ASN A 77 -19.77 -5.65 8.51
CA ASN A 77 -21.16 -5.69 8.04
C ASN A 77 -21.54 -4.47 7.18
N GLY A 78 -20.56 -3.65 6.79
CA GLY A 78 -20.75 -2.53 5.88
C GLY A 78 -20.83 -1.17 6.54
N GLY A 79 -21.04 -0.15 5.70
CA GLY A 79 -21.06 1.25 6.08
C GLY A 79 -19.67 1.89 6.11
N GLU A 80 -19.68 3.21 5.99
CA GLU A 80 -18.52 4.07 6.09
C GLU A 80 -18.72 5.03 7.26
N LYS A 81 -17.62 5.32 7.96
CA LYS A 81 -17.56 6.38 8.94
C LYS A 81 -16.39 7.29 8.60
N THR A 82 -16.46 8.54 9.04
CA THR A 82 -15.38 9.49 8.84
C THR A 82 -14.08 8.94 9.43
N ALA A 83 -13.00 8.97 8.64
CA ALA A 83 -11.67 8.62 9.11
C ALA A 83 -11.25 9.62 10.22
N PRO A 84 -10.28 9.28 11.10
CA PRO A 84 -9.86 10.18 12.19
C PRO A 84 -9.46 11.59 11.71
N ASP A 85 -8.89 11.70 10.52
CA ASP A 85 -8.50 12.97 9.90
C ASP A 85 -9.69 13.75 9.30
N GLY A 86 -10.83 13.10 9.05
CA GLY A 86 -12.05 13.68 8.48
C GLY A 86 -11.80 14.63 7.31
N TYR A 87 -12.24 15.88 7.43
CA TYR A 87 -12.04 16.94 6.43
C TYR A 87 -10.58 17.38 6.25
N SER A 88 -9.68 16.99 7.16
CA SER A 88 -8.24 17.24 7.02
C SER A 88 -7.54 16.19 6.15
N PHE A 89 -8.25 15.13 5.74
CA PHE A 89 -7.72 14.13 4.82
C PHE A 89 -7.43 14.77 3.46
N LYS A 90 -6.19 14.68 2.97
CA LYS A 90 -5.76 15.28 1.70
C LYS A 90 -4.78 14.32 1.00
N GLN A 91 -5.21 13.08 0.76
CA GLN A 91 -4.34 12.09 0.13
C GLN A 91 -4.72 11.88 -1.33
N GLY A 92 -3.70 11.80 -2.19
CA GLY A 92 -3.90 11.54 -3.62
C GLY A 92 -2.67 10.95 -4.27
N LEU A 93 -2.65 10.94 -5.60
CA LEU A 93 -1.57 10.38 -6.37
C LEU A 93 -0.76 11.47 -7.08
N GLN A 94 0.54 11.25 -7.19
CA GLN A 94 1.39 11.86 -8.22
C GLN A 94 1.78 10.74 -9.20
N VAL A 95 1.45 10.92 -10.49
CA VAL A 95 1.72 9.90 -11.52
C VAL A 95 2.73 10.46 -12.52
N LYS A 96 3.81 9.72 -12.75
CA LYS A 96 4.85 10.05 -13.72
C LYS A 96 5.01 8.89 -14.69
N ALA A 97 4.84 9.16 -15.99
CA ALA A 97 5.01 8.18 -17.05
C ALA A 97 6.30 8.47 -17.83
N TYR A 98 7.13 7.43 -18.02
CA TYR A 98 8.42 7.49 -18.69
C TYR A 98 8.51 6.32 -19.68
N GLY A 99 8.20 6.56 -20.95
CA GLY A 99 8.15 5.49 -21.94
C GLY A 99 7.17 4.38 -21.53
N SER A 100 7.68 3.18 -21.26
CA SER A 100 6.90 2.02 -20.80
C SER A 100 6.66 1.96 -19.30
N ASP A 101 7.24 2.89 -18.53
CA ASP A 101 7.25 2.83 -17.08
C ASP A 101 6.28 3.87 -16.50
N VAL A 102 5.55 3.47 -15.46
CA VAL A 102 4.67 4.36 -14.70
C VAL A 102 5.08 4.30 -13.23
N MET A 103 5.50 5.43 -12.69
CA MET A 103 5.71 5.61 -11.26
C MET A 103 4.48 6.28 -10.66
N VAL A 104 3.86 5.60 -9.70
CA VAL A 104 2.74 6.15 -8.91
C VAL A 104 3.20 6.38 -7.49
N THR A 105 3.14 7.62 -7.03
CA THR A 105 3.40 8.01 -5.64
C THR A 105 2.08 8.31 -4.96
N ALA A 106 1.72 7.56 -3.92
CA ALA A 106 0.70 7.95 -2.96
C ALA A 106 1.26 9.07 -2.06
N TYR A 107 0.52 10.16 -1.93
CA TYR A 107 1.00 11.40 -1.32
C TYR A 107 -0.04 11.97 -0.36
N ASP A 108 0.40 12.40 0.82
CA ASP A 108 -0.38 13.17 1.78
C ASP A 108 -0.06 14.66 1.59
N TYR A 109 -0.96 15.36 0.89
CA TYR A 109 -0.82 16.79 0.60
C TYR A 109 -1.04 17.67 1.84
N LYS A 110 -1.70 17.18 2.89
CA LYS A 110 -1.86 17.94 4.13
C LYS A 110 -0.54 17.99 4.90
N ARG A 111 0.20 16.88 4.87
CA ARG A 111 1.45 16.70 5.63
C ARG A 111 2.70 16.90 4.78
N ASP A 112 2.53 17.23 3.49
CA ASP A 112 3.61 17.35 2.50
C ASP A 112 4.55 16.13 2.52
N LYS A 113 3.94 14.93 2.45
CA LYS A 113 4.65 13.68 2.71
C LYS A 113 4.29 12.58 1.73
N GLU A 114 5.31 11.93 1.16
CA GLU A 114 5.13 10.69 0.41
C GLU A 114 4.73 9.54 1.35
N ILE A 115 3.71 8.77 0.95
CA ILE A 115 3.21 7.62 1.71
C ILE A 115 3.90 6.35 1.23
N LYS A 116 3.82 6.08 -0.09
CA LYS A 116 4.43 4.91 -0.75
C LYS A 116 4.46 5.06 -2.26
N LYS A 117 5.30 4.26 -2.92
CA LYS A 117 5.54 4.33 -4.36
C LYS A 117 5.39 2.97 -5.03
N LEU A 118 4.91 3.01 -6.26
CA LEU A 118 4.67 1.85 -7.10
C LEU A 118 5.30 2.08 -8.47
N LEU A 119 6.25 1.23 -8.84
CA LEU A 119 6.78 1.18 -10.19
C LEU A 119 6.02 0.11 -10.98
N ILE A 120 5.49 0.51 -12.13
CA ILE A 120 4.86 -0.37 -13.09
C ILE A 120 5.73 -0.34 -14.35
N SER A 121 6.27 -1.49 -14.75
CA SER A 121 7.14 -1.61 -15.92
C SER A 121 6.91 -2.96 -16.58
N ASN A 122 6.70 -2.98 -17.89
CA ASN A 122 6.48 -4.21 -18.67
C ASN A 122 5.41 -5.14 -18.06
N SER A 123 4.28 -4.55 -17.64
CA SER A 123 3.16 -5.20 -16.95
C SER A 123 3.47 -5.82 -15.58
N LYS A 124 4.70 -5.67 -15.09
CA LYS A 124 5.12 -6.02 -13.72
C LYS A 124 4.93 -4.84 -12.81
N ILE A 125 4.77 -5.14 -11.52
CA ILE A 125 4.54 -4.17 -10.47
C ILE A 125 5.56 -4.39 -9.36
N ALA A 126 6.16 -3.31 -8.88
CA ALA A 126 7.08 -3.34 -7.77
C ALA A 126 6.69 -2.24 -6.77
N GLN A 127 6.43 -2.64 -5.53
CA GLN A 127 6.28 -1.68 -4.44
C GLN A 127 7.68 -1.23 -4.00
N MET A 128 7.93 0.07 -4.00
CA MET A 128 9.23 0.59 -3.58
C MET A 128 9.44 0.42 -2.07
N ALA A 129 10.69 0.53 -1.64
CA ALA A 129 11.02 0.41 -0.23
C ALA A 129 10.35 1.53 0.59
N PRO A 130 9.89 1.24 1.81
CA PRO A 130 9.28 2.23 2.67
C PRO A 130 10.31 3.27 3.12
N ASN A 131 9.87 4.53 3.26
CA ASN A 131 10.70 5.60 3.81
C ASN A 131 10.70 5.55 5.34
N VAL A 132 11.54 4.66 5.89
CA VAL A 132 11.71 4.44 7.34
C VAL A 132 13.16 4.61 7.74
N THR A 133 13.39 4.98 8.99
CA THR A 133 14.73 5.16 9.56
C THR A 133 14.85 4.50 10.93
N ALA A 134 16.07 4.19 11.36
CA ALA A 134 16.35 3.76 12.73
C ALA A 134 16.42 4.99 13.66
N ASP A 135 15.87 4.85 14.87
CA ASP A 135 16.12 5.74 16.01
C ASP A 135 16.88 4.93 17.07
N ASP A 136 18.22 5.06 17.05
CA ASP A 136 19.12 4.36 17.98
C ASP A 136 18.82 4.73 19.44
N SER A 137 18.53 6.01 19.72
CA SER A 137 18.27 6.47 21.09
C SER A 137 17.08 5.75 21.75
N LYS A 138 16.10 5.33 20.94
CA LYS A 138 14.90 4.62 21.39
C LYS A 138 14.91 3.15 21.01
N ASN A 139 15.88 2.68 20.23
CA ASN A 139 15.94 1.36 19.60
C ASN A 139 14.65 0.98 18.84
N ILE A 140 14.06 1.92 18.08
CA ILE A 140 12.82 1.70 17.30
C ILE A 140 12.96 2.14 15.84
N ILE A 141 12.02 1.73 15.00
CA ILE A 141 11.91 2.19 13.62
C ILE A 141 10.95 3.40 13.56
N ILE A 142 11.41 4.50 12.97
CA ILE A 142 10.60 5.69 12.73
C ILE A 142 9.93 5.59 11.35
N GLY A 143 8.65 5.95 11.31
CA GLY A 143 7.85 5.95 10.08
C GLY A 143 7.24 4.60 9.70
N ALA A 144 7.53 3.53 10.44
CA ALA A 144 6.94 2.22 10.19
C ALA A 144 5.47 2.17 10.65
N THR A 145 4.64 1.46 9.88
CA THR A 145 3.20 1.30 10.13
C THR A 145 2.82 -0.17 10.21
N GLU A 146 1.59 -0.46 10.64
CA GLU A 146 1.03 -1.82 10.68
C GLU A 146 0.92 -2.53 9.32
N TYR A 147 1.06 -1.78 8.22
CA TYR A 147 1.08 -2.28 6.84
C TYR A 147 2.48 -2.63 6.34
N MET A 148 3.48 -2.50 7.22
CA MET A 148 4.85 -2.93 6.97
C MET A 148 5.19 -4.17 7.79
N GLU A 149 6.22 -4.86 7.35
CA GLU A 149 6.83 -5.97 8.07
C GLU A 149 8.34 -5.78 8.14
N TYR A 150 8.95 -6.39 9.14
CA TYR A 150 10.39 -6.32 9.38
C TYR A 150 11.00 -7.69 9.59
N SER A 151 12.30 -7.81 9.31
CA SER A 151 13.09 -9.01 9.57
C SER A 151 14.44 -8.62 10.16
N VAL A 152 14.86 -9.31 11.22
CA VAL A 152 16.19 -9.12 11.81
C VAL A 152 17.17 -10.04 11.08
N LYS A 153 18.30 -9.51 10.64
CA LYS A 153 19.31 -10.29 9.91
C LYS A 153 19.66 -11.57 10.67
N GLY A 154 19.50 -12.71 10.00
CA GLY A 154 19.80 -14.04 10.55
C GLY A 154 18.60 -14.82 11.08
N THR A 155 17.42 -14.20 11.24
CA THR A 155 16.22 -14.93 11.69
C THR A 155 15.45 -15.59 10.55
N ASN A 156 15.55 -15.04 9.32
CA ASN A 156 14.74 -15.45 8.15
C ASN A 156 13.22 -15.36 8.37
N GLU A 157 12.78 -14.62 9.38
CA GLU A 157 11.36 -14.42 9.71
C GLU A 157 10.95 -12.98 9.43
N TRP A 158 9.77 -12.80 8.83
CA TRP A 158 9.14 -11.50 8.63
C TRP A 158 8.00 -11.32 9.63
N LEU A 159 8.07 -10.27 10.43
CA LEU A 159 7.12 -9.96 11.48
C LEU A 159 6.36 -8.68 11.12
N THR A 160 5.05 -8.69 11.34
CA THR A 160 4.24 -7.47 11.21
C THR A 160 4.74 -6.42 12.20
N TYR A 161 4.96 -5.20 11.71
CA TYR A 161 5.29 -4.09 12.59
C TYR A 161 4.04 -3.67 13.38
N ASN A 162 4.17 -3.51 14.70
CA ASN A 162 3.08 -3.05 15.55
C ASN A 162 3.40 -1.64 16.07
N PRO A 163 2.83 -0.56 15.51
CA PRO A 163 3.12 0.80 15.98
C PRO A 163 2.56 1.08 17.38
N GLY A 164 1.56 0.32 17.85
CA GLY A 164 1.02 0.42 19.21
C GLY A 164 1.88 -0.30 20.26
N ASN A 165 2.72 -1.24 19.83
CA ASN A 165 3.75 -1.87 20.65
C ASN A 165 5.03 -2.07 19.82
N PRO A 166 5.81 -0.99 19.58
CA PRO A 166 6.95 -1.03 18.68
C PRO A 166 8.02 -2.03 19.16
N PRO A 167 8.53 -2.91 18.28
CA PRO A 167 9.65 -3.80 18.63
C PRO A 167 10.90 -2.99 18.98
N LYS A 168 11.71 -3.53 19.89
CA LYS A 168 13.00 -2.97 20.30
C LYS A 168 14.14 -3.72 19.63
N PHE A 169 15.12 -2.95 19.12
CA PHE A 169 16.28 -3.48 18.41
C PHE A 169 17.56 -3.10 19.16
N ASP A 170 17.76 -3.68 20.35
CA ASP A 170 18.91 -3.34 21.20
C ASP A 170 20.23 -3.87 20.65
N GLY A 171 21.27 -3.04 20.76
CA GLY A 171 22.62 -3.35 20.33
C GLY A 171 22.80 -3.30 18.82
N ASP A 172 23.88 -3.90 18.35
CA ASP A 172 24.20 -3.90 16.92
C ASP A 172 23.26 -4.85 16.17
N LYS A 173 22.29 -4.29 15.44
CA LYS A 173 21.30 -5.04 14.66
C LYS A 173 21.23 -4.51 13.24
N ILE A 174 21.02 -5.43 12.30
CA ILE A 174 20.61 -5.09 10.93
C ILE A 174 19.15 -5.53 10.80
N VAL A 175 18.29 -4.59 10.44
CA VAL A 175 16.85 -4.81 10.30
C VAL A 175 16.42 -4.44 8.89
N TYR A 176 15.68 -5.34 8.26
CA TYR A 176 15.09 -5.18 6.94
C TYR A 176 13.63 -4.79 7.12
N VAL A 177 13.14 -3.79 6.39
CA VAL A 177 11.74 -3.34 6.47
C VAL A 177 11.16 -3.24 5.06
N ARG A 178 9.93 -3.72 4.85
CA ARG A 178 9.22 -3.60 3.57
C ARG A 178 7.71 -3.44 3.77
N HIS A 179 7.02 -2.98 2.72
CA HIS A 179 5.57 -3.07 2.65
C HIS A 179 5.14 -4.53 2.50
N LYS A 180 4.05 -4.92 3.16
CA LYS A 180 3.43 -6.24 2.99
C LYS A 180 2.90 -6.41 1.57
N GLY A 181 2.88 -7.65 1.09
CA GLY A 181 2.16 -8.00 -0.12
C GLY A 181 0.65 -8.11 0.14
N GLU A 182 -0.18 -7.53 -0.72
CA GLU A 182 -1.64 -7.67 -0.69
C GLU A 182 -2.23 -7.49 -2.10
N MET A 183 -3.47 -7.91 -2.35
CA MET A 183 -4.15 -7.76 -3.65
C MET A 183 -3.36 -8.28 -4.87
N ASN A 184 -2.75 -9.46 -4.73
CA ASN A 184 -1.86 -10.07 -5.74
C ASN A 184 -0.58 -9.25 -6.02
N LEU A 185 -0.17 -8.38 -5.10
CA LEU A 185 1.17 -7.78 -5.08
C LEU A 185 2.11 -8.62 -4.24
N GLU A 186 3.32 -8.79 -4.75
CA GLU A 186 4.44 -9.29 -3.97
C GLU A 186 4.82 -8.28 -2.87
N PRO A 187 5.47 -8.72 -1.79
CA PRO A 187 6.06 -7.82 -0.80
C PRO A 187 7.00 -6.81 -1.46
N GLY A 188 7.11 -5.62 -0.87
CA GLY A 188 7.88 -4.54 -1.44
C GLY A 188 9.40 -4.75 -1.39
N LEU A 189 10.11 -3.87 -2.09
CA LEU A 189 11.55 -3.72 -1.92
C LEU A 189 11.88 -3.40 -0.46
N THR A 190 13.07 -3.79 -0.05
CA THR A 190 13.49 -3.73 1.35
C THR A 190 14.32 -2.49 1.64
N GLN A 191 13.95 -1.76 2.68
CA GLN A 191 14.79 -0.75 3.32
C GLN A 191 15.68 -1.44 4.36
N LEU A 192 16.99 -1.17 4.30
CA LEU A 192 17.96 -1.65 5.30
C LEU A 192 18.15 -0.59 6.37
N LEU A 193 18.01 -0.99 7.63
CA LEU A 193 18.26 -0.19 8.83
C LEU A 193 19.39 -0.81 9.66
N ARG A 194 20.21 0.05 10.26
CA ARG A 194 21.29 -0.34 11.16
C ARG A 194 21.02 0.30 12.50
N PHE A 195 20.99 -0.52 13.55
CA PHE A 195 20.96 -0.10 14.94
C PHE A 195 22.33 -0.29 15.54
N SER A 196 22.70 0.62 16.44
CA SER A 196 23.97 0.59 17.17
C SER A 196 23.69 0.39 18.66
N ALA A 197 24.65 -0.18 19.39
CA ALA A 197 24.60 -0.14 20.85
C ALA A 197 24.57 1.33 21.35
N ASN A 198 23.56 1.67 22.17
CA ASN A 198 23.54 2.94 22.89
C ASN A 198 24.75 3.00 23.82
N LYS A 199 25.58 4.04 23.64
CA LYS A 199 26.71 4.33 24.53
C LYS A 199 26.23 4.92 25.84
#